data_AF-A0A6B2G0F4-F1
#
_entry.id   AF-A0A6B2G0F4-F1
#
_cell.length_a   1.000
_cell.length_b   1.000
_cell.length_c   1.000
_cell.angle_alpha   90.00
_cell.angle_beta   90.00
_cell.angle_gamma   90.00
#
_symmetry.space_group_name_H-M   'P 1'
#
loop_
_entity.id
_entity.type
_entity.pdbx_description
1 polymer ?
#
loop_
_entity_poly.entity_id
_entity_poly.type
_entity_poly.pdbx_seq_one_letter_code
_entity_poly.pdbx_strand_id
1 'polypeptide(L)'
;QLEPSLQINNGNFQKRDENKLKICKKELLNGVYWDDTNNGNIARAPCPNRLSGQMKRYCNVNGFWLFPNSLNCSSIQFSNNISKPNMNKNSTIFYVNNIIRNPNLLSGEIIQILNYLNHIVPLSLGTYEILSHIFHFSNRDEWETIFIVLRLVYNI
;
A
#
# COMPACT_ATOMS: atom_id res chain seq x y z
N GLN A 1 55.02 -19.98 13.07
CA GLN A 1 55.27 -20.50 11.72
C GLN A 1 55.06 -22.01 11.78
N LEU A 2 53.97 -22.51 11.18
CA LEU A 2 53.71 -23.86 10.68
C LEU A 2 52.18 -23.97 10.45
N GLU A 3 51.79 -24.03 9.17
CA GLU A 3 50.41 -24.19 8.69
C GLU A 3 49.80 -25.55 9.05
N PRO A 4 48.46 -25.68 9.07
CA PRO A 4 47.78 -26.93 8.76
C PRO A 4 47.24 -26.91 7.33
N SER A 5 47.95 -27.66 6.48
CA SER A 5 47.48 -28.45 5.33
C SER A 5 46.09 -28.16 4.73
N LEU A 6 46.13 -27.63 3.50
CA LEU A 6 45.10 -27.71 2.46
C LEU A 6 44.40 -29.07 2.41
N GLN A 7 43.09 -29.09 2.63
CA GLN A 7 42.23 -30.12 2.04
C GLN A 7 41.71 -29.61 0.70
N ILE A 8 42.42 -30.01 -0.36
CA ILE A 8 41.94 -29.90 -1.73
C ILE A 8 40.86 -30.96 -1.90
N ASN A 9 39.62 -30.60 -1.64
CA ASN A 9 38.48 -31.39 -2.10
C ASN A 9 38.15 -30.94 -3.52
N ASN A 10 38.43 -31.88 -4.42
CA ASN A 10 38.25 -31.81 -5.86
C ASN A 10 36.91 -31.18 -6.25
N GLY A 11 37.01 -30.13 -7.06
CA GLY A 11 36.05 -29.72 -8.09
C GLY A 11 34.60 -30.11 -7.87
N ASN A 12 33.88 -29.30 -7.09
CA ASN A 12 32.50 -28.94 -7.38
C ASN A 12 32.22 -27.59 -6.71
N PHE A 13 32.66 -26.52 -7.36
CA PHE A 13 31.90 -25.29 -7.26
C PHE A 13 30.53 -25.64 -7.85
N GLN A 14 29.57 -26.00 -7.00
CA GLN A 14 28.17 -25.90 -7.38
C GLN A 14 27.99 -24.43 -7.77
N LYS A 15 27.97 -24.16 -9.08
CA LYS A 15 27.35 -22.95 -9.60
C LYS A 15 26.01 -22.91 -8.90
N ARG A 16 25.82 -21.96 -7.97
CA ARG A 16 24.47 -21.62 -7.54
C ARG A 16 23.72 -21.36 -8.84
N ASP A 17 22.63 -22.06 -9.08
CA ASP A 17 21.80 -21.85 -10.25
C ASP A 17 21.29 -20.41 -10.22
N GLU A 18 22.09 -19.48 -10.75
CA GLU A 18 21.77 -18.06 -10.94
C GLU A 18 20.58 -17.88 -11.90
N ASN A 19 20.09 -18.99 -12.47
CA ASN A 19 18.94 -19.05 -13.36
C ASN A 19 17.67 -19.65 -12.73
N LYS A 20 17.66 -19.98 -11.43
CA LYS A 20 16.42 -20.38 -10.77
C LYS A 20 15.57 -19.13 -10.52
N LEU A 21 14.51 -18.98 -11.30
CA LEU A 21 13.52 -17.92 -11.12
C LEU A 21 13.01 -17.95 -9.67
N LYS A 22 13.22 -16.84 -8.95
CA LYS A 22 12.72 -16.71 -7.59
C LYS A 22 11.23 -16.42 -7.68
N ILE A 23 10.43 -17.15 -6.90
CA ILE A 23 8.97 -17.07 -6.92
C ILE A 23 8.53 -16.80 -5.49
N CYS A 24 7.67 -15.80 -5.32
CA CYS A 24 6.96 -15.63 -4.08
C CYS A 24 5.86 -16.68 -4.01
N LYS A 25 5.95 -17.53 -2.99
CA LYS A 25 5.04 -18.67 -2.82
C LYS A 25 3.66 -18.22 -2.41
N LYS A 26 2.66 -19.00 -2.82
CA LYS A 26 1.27 -18.76 -2.46
C LYS A 26 1.13 -18.63 -0.95
N GLU A 27 0.35 -17.66 -0.51
CA GLU A 27 0.19 -17.31 0.90
C GLU A 27 -1.24 -16.87 1.17
N LEU A 28 -1.79 -17.26 2.33
CA LEU A 28 -3.02 -16.69 2.87
C LEU A 28 -2.63 -15.64 3.91
N LEU A 29 -2.83 -14.36 3.58
CA LEU A 29 -2.53 -13.24 4.46
C LEU A 29 -3.80 -12.39 4.66
N ASN A 30 -4.21 -12.19 5.91
CA ASN A 30 -5.38 -11.37 6.29
C ASN A 30 -6.67 -11.75 5.53
N GLY A 31 -6.89 -13.05 5.31
CA GLY A 31 -8.07 -13.57 4.59
C GLY A 31 -8.02 -13.41 3.07
N VAL A 32 -6.88 -13.01 2.51
CA VAL A 32 -6.64 -12.87 1.07
C VAL A 32 -5.64 -13.91 0.60
N TYR A 33 -6.02 -14.65 -0.45
CA TYR A 33 -5.13 -15.59 -1.13
C TYR A 33 -4.26 -14.87 -2.15
N TRP A 34 -2.95 -15.06 -2.04
CA TRP A 34 -1.96 -14.61 -3.00
C TRP A 34 -1.42 -15.83 -3.74
N ASP A 35 -1.52 -15.84 -5.07
CA ASP A 35 -1.01 -16.93 -5.90
C ASP A 35 0.51 -16.85 -6.10
N ASP A 36 1.13 -17.97 -6.47
CA ASP A 36 2.54 -18.03 -6.85
C ASP A 36 2.85 -16.95 -7.89
N THR A 37 3.83 -16.09 -7.61
CA THR A 37 4.17 -14.95 -8.47
C THR A 37 5.67 -14.83 -8.66
N ASN A 38 6.11 -14.66 -9.90
CA ASN A 38 7.52 -14.51 -10.23
C ASN A 38 8.09 -13.23 -9.62
N ASN A 39 9.37 -13.26 -9.22
CA ASN A 39 10.08 -12.08 -8.76
C ASN A 39 10.03 -10.95 -9.79
N GLY A 40 9.88 -9.72 -9.31
CA GLY A 40 9.70 -8.54 -10.15
C GLY A 40 8.26 -8.29 -10.59
N ASN A 41 7.33 -9.24 -10.37
CA ASN A 41 5.93 -9.09 -10.78
C ASN A 41 5.01 -8.69 -9.62
N ILE A 42 3.82 -8.21 -9.99
CA ILE A 42 2.75 -7.80 -9.08
C ILE A 42 1.61 -8.80 -9.14
N ALA A 43 1.27 -9.40 -8.00
CA ALA A 43 0.04 -10.13 -7.82
C ALA A 43 -1.12 -9.20 -7.52
N ARG A 44 -2.32 -9.64 -7.89
CA ARG A 44 -3.57 -8.92 -7.66
C ARG A 44 -4.57 -9.84 -6.98
N ALA A 45 -5.29 -9.32 -6.00
CA ALA A 45 -6.31 -10.07 -5.28
C ALA A 45 -7.50 -9.15 -4.94
N PRO A 46 -8.72 -9.68 -4.79
CA PRO A 46 -9.86 -8.87 -4.34
C PRO A 46 -9.62 -8.32 -2.92
N CYS A 47 -10.25 -7.19 -2.60
CA CYS A 47 -10.20 -6.65 -1.25
C CYS A 47 -10.91 -7.58 -0.25
N PRO A 48 -10.43 -7.69 1.00
CA PRO A 48 -11.03 -8.56 2.01
C PRO A 48 -12.36 -8.02 2.51
N ASN A 49 -13.09 -8.84 3.27
CA ASN A 49 -14.24 -8.43 4.08
C ASN A 49 -15.34 -7.65 3.34
N ARG A 50 -15.63 -8.03 2.08
CA ARG A 50 -16.66 -7.40 1.21
C ARG A 50 -16.38 -5.93 0.87
N LEU A 51 -15.14 -5.48 1.05
CA LEU A 51 -14.69 -4.21 0.48
C LEU A 51 -14.65 -4.32 -1.04
N SER A 52 -14.87 -3.20 -1.71
CA SER A 52 -14.80 -3.10 -3.16
C SER A 52 -13.38 -2.75 -3.59
N GLY A 53 -13.00 -3.23 -4.78
CA GLY A 53 -11.73 -2.92 -5.43
C GLY A 53 -10.74 -4.08 -5.43
N GLN A 54 -9.46 -3.76 -5.55
CA GLN A 54 -8.40 -4.75 -5.74
C GLN A 54 -7.11 -4.38 -5.00
N MET A 55 -6.59 -5.33 -4.23
CA MET A 55 -5.27 -5.24 -3.62
C MET A 55 -4.18 -5.65 -4.61
N LYS A 56 -3.00 -5.09 -4.42
CA LYS A 56 -1.78 -5.47 -5.17
C LYS A 56 -0.68 -5.86 -4.21
N ARG A 57 0.15 -6.82 -4.57
CA ARG A 57 1.33 -7.20 -3.76
C ARG A 57 2.51 -7.44 -4.68
N TYR A 58 3.65 -6.83 -4.35
CA TYR A 58 4.87 -6.96 -5.15
C TYR A 58 5.69 -8.15 -4.66
N CYS A 59 6.08 -9.01 -5.60
CA CYS A 59 7.07 -10.03 -5.36
C CYS A 59 8.46 -9.45 -5.66
N ASN A 60 9.30 -9.28 -4.63
CA ASN A 60 10.59 -8.64 -4.84
C ASN A 60 11.58 -9.55 -5.58
N VAL A 61 12.70 -8.98 -6.03
CA VAL A 61 13.75 -9.69 -6.79
C VAL A 61 14.31 -10.92 -6.07
N ASN A 62 14.17 -10.99 -4.75
CA ASN A 62 14.62 -12.09 -3.90
C ASN A 62 13.57 -13.18 -3.68
N GLY A 63 12.37 -13.07 -4.26
CA GLY A 63 11.29 -14.02 -4.06
C GLY A 63 10.58 -13.86 -2.71
N PHE A 64 10.66 -12.67 -2.11
CA PHE A 64 9.91 -12.34 -0.91
C PHE A 64 8.77 -11.38 -1.23
N TRP A 65 7.62 -11.66 -0.62
CA TRP A 65 6.49 -10.77 -0.69
C TRP A 65 6.74 -9.48 0.08
N LEU A 66 6.44 -8.35 -0.54
CA LEU A 66 6.27 -7.08 0.18
C LEU A 66 4.88 -6.98 0.81
N PHE A 67 4.64 -5.96 1.62
CA PHE A 67 3.33 -5.68 2.19
C PHE A 67 2.29 -5.45 1.08
N PRO A 68 1.05 -5.98 1.23
CA PRO A 68 -0.03 -5.69 0.31
C PRO A 68 -0.39 -4.22 0.28
N ASN A 69 -0.59 -3.69 -0.93
CA ASN A 69 -1.15 -2.38 -1.16
C ASN A 69 -2.69 -2.48 -1.25
N SER A 70 -3.36 -1.80 -0.31
CA SER A 70 -4.82 -1.72 -0.15
C SER A 70 -5.41 -0.37 -0.55
N LEU A 71 -4.65 0.49 -1.25
CA LEU A 71 -5.09 1.85 -1.62
C LEU A 71 -6.32 1.88 -2.52
N ASN A 72 -6.65 0.78 -3.17
CA ASN A 72 -7.86 0.67 -3.99
C ASN A 72 -8.99 -0.07 -3.26
N CYS A 73 -8.87 -0.32 -1.96
CA CYS A 73 -9.89 -0.95 -1.15
C CYS A 73 -10.71 0.09 -0.39
N SER A 74 -12.03 0.01 -0.52
CA SER A 74 -12.95 0.87 0.20
C SER A 74 -14.32 0.25 0.35
N SER A 75 -15.12 0.74 1.29
CA SER A 75 -16.51 0.33 1.39
C SER A 75 -17.36 1.00 0.29
N ILE A 76 -18.29 0.26 -0.31
CA ILE A 76 -19.22 0.79 -1.32
C ILE A 76 -20.03 1.96 -0.75
N GLN A 77 -20.42 1.86 0.53
CA GLN A 77 -21.14 2.92 1.23
C GLN A 77 -20.32 4.20 1.31
N PHE A 78 -19.02 4.10 1.59
CA PHE A 78 -18.13 5.26 1.63
C PHE A 78 -18.01 5.92 0.25
N SER A 79 -17.74 5.15 -0.80
CA SER A 79 -17.63 5.67 -2.17
C SER A 79 -18.91 6.38 -2.62
N ASN A 80 -20.08 5.88 -2.23
CA ASN A 80 -21.38 6.50 -2.52
C ASN A 80 -21.62 7.79 -1.73
N ASN A 81 -21.04 7.92 -0.54
CA ASN A 81 -21.21 9.09 0.31
C ASN A 81 -20.27 10.24 -0.11
N ILE A 82 -19.00 9.92 -0.41
CA ILE A 82 -17.98 10.92 -0.78
C ILE A 82 -18.22 11.53 -2.18
N SER A 83 -18.92 10.82 -3.07
CA SER A 83 -19.24 11.27 -4.43
C SER A 83 -20.50 12.15 -4.54
N LYS A 84 -21.29 12.30 -3.46
CA LYS A 84 -22.55 13.08 -3.43
C LYS A 84 -22.53 14.56 -3.02
N PRO A 85 -21.42 15.22 -2.67
CA PRO A 85 -21.51 16.58 -2.10
C PRO A 85 -21.65 17.65 -3.19
N ASN A 86 -22.90 18.00 -3.52
CA ASN A 86 -23.28 19.27 -4.16
C ASN A 86 -23.18 20.45 -3.16
N MET A 87 -22.03 20.58 -2.52
CA MET A 87 -21.82 21.50 -1.40
C MET A 87 -20.82 22.60 -1.75
N ASN A 88 -20.96 23.78 -1.13
CA ASN A 88 -19.95 24.82 -1.20
C ASN A 88 -18.67 24.40 -0.44
N LYS A 89 -17.55 25.08 -0.70
CA LYS A 89 -16.24 24.79 -0.11
C LYS A 89 -16.27 24.62 1.42
N ASN A 90 -16.97 25.47 2.16
CA ASN A 90 -16.99 25.42 3.62
C ASN A 90 -17.78 24.21 4.15
N SER A 91 -18.93 23.92 3.53
CA SER A 91 -19.73 22.73 3.83
C SER A 91 -18.97 21.44 3.50
N THR A 92 -18.22 21.42 2.39
CA THR A 92 -17.32 20.32 2.04
C THR A 92 -16.25 20.10 3.11
N ILE A 93 -15.56 21.15 3.54
CA ILE A 93 -14.52 21.04 4.58
C ILE A 93 -15.12 20.49 5.87
N PHE A 94 -16.28 21.00 6.30
CA PHE A 94 -16.97 20.48 7.49
C PHE A 94 -17.35 19.01 7.36
N TYR A 95 -17.89 18.60 6.20
CA TYR A 95 -18.24 17.20 5.94
C TYR A 95 -17.02 16.28 6.02
N VAL A 96 -15.94 16.65 5.34
CA VAL A 96 -14.68 15.88 5.36
C VAL A 96 -14.10 15.82 6.76
N ASN A 97 -14.11 16.92 7.51
CA ASN A 97 -13.64 16.97 8.90
C ASN A 97 -14.41 16.02 9.83
N ASN A 98 -15.68 15.72 9.54
CA ASN A 98 -16.43 14.72 10.29
C ASN A 98 -16.04 13.28 9.87
N ILE A 99 -15.74 13.05 8.59
CA ILE A 99 -15.30 11.74 8.10
C ILE A 99 -13.94 11.35 8.65
N ILE A 100 -12.96 12.26 8.62
CA ILE A 100 -11.57 11.98 9.06
C ILE A 100 -11.46 11.68 10.56
N ARG A 101 -12.51 11.93 11.34
CA ARG A 101 -12.58 11.54 12.76
C ARG A 101 -12.90 10.07 12.97
N ASN A 102 -13.26 9.33 11.92
CA ASN A 102 -13.46 7.89 12.00
C ASN A 102 -12.11 7.18 12.19
N PRO A 103 -11.88 6.48 13.32
CA PRO A 103 -10.62 5.81 13.58
C PRO A 103 -10.38 4.57 12.70
N ASN A 104 -11.41 4.08 12.00
CA ASN A 104 -11.37 2.87 11.17
C ASN A 104 -11.33 3.19 9.67
N LEU A 105 -10.83 4.38 9.30
CA LEU A 105 -10.77 4.81 7.91
C LEU A 105 -9.75 3.96 7.14
N LEU A 106 -10.14 3.43 5.99
CA LEU A 106 -9.26 2.62 5.15
C LEU A 106 -8.35 3.50 4.30
N SER A 107 -7.17 3.00 3.92
CA SER A 107 -6.24 3.73 3.04
C SER A 107 -6.88 4.15 1.72
N GLY A 108 -7.70 3.30 1.11
CA GLY A 108 -8.41 3.65 -0.12
C GLY A 108 -9.58 4.64 0.07
N GLU A 109 -10.09 4.78 1.29
CA GLU A 109 -11.06 5.82 1.64
C GLU A 109 -10.35 7.16 1.85
N ILE A 110 -9.16 7.15 2.46
CA ILE A 110 -8.26 8.33 2.55
C ILE A 110 -7.94 8.87 1.16
N ILE A 111 -7.52 8.00 0.22
CA ILE A 111 -7.22 8.42 -1.16
C ILE A 111 -8.45 9.04 -1.84
N GLN A 112 -9.65 8.49 -1.61
CA GLN A 112 -10.89 9.09 -2.13
C GLN A 112 -11.17 10.48 -1.54
N ILE A 113 -10.94 10.69 -0.25
CA ILE A 113 -11.06 12.01 0.38
C ILE A 113 -10.08 13.00 -0.25
N LEU A 114 -8.82 12.60 -0.42
CA LEU A 114 -7.78 13.47 -0.99
C LEU A 114 -8.10 13.85 -2.43
N ASN A 115 -8.55 12.89 -3.25
CA ASN A 115 -8.98 13.15 -4.63
C ASN A 115 -10.16 14.11 -4.65
N TYR A 116 -11.16 13.88 -3.81
CA TYR A 116 -12.34 14.74 -3.70
C TYR A 116 -11.97 16.17 -3.28
N LEU A 117 -11.07 16.34 -2.30
CA LEU A 117 -10.61 17.65 -1.84
C LEU A 117 -9.77 18.39 -2.88
N ASN A 118 -8.91 17.68 -3.61
CA ASN A 118 -8.09 18.28 -4.66
C ASN A 118 -8.94 18.96 -5.75
N HIS A 119 -10.18 18.50 -5.96
CA HIS A 119 -11.13 19.14 -6.86
C HIS A 119 -11.73 20.46 -6.32
N ILE A 120 -11.63 20.74 -5.01
CA ILE A 120 -12.37 21.81 -4.33
C ILE A 120 -11.43 22.85 -3.71
N VAL A 121 -10.28 22.41 -3.20
CA VAL A 121 -9.25 23.28 -2.64
C VAL A 121 -7.89 22.75 -3.12
N PRO A 122 -7.01 23.59 -3.68
CA PRO A 122 -5.62 23.20 -3.88
C PRO A 122 -5.06 22.71 -2.54
N LEU A 123 -4.46 21.53 -2.54
CA LEU A 123 -4.01 20.81 -1.34
C LEU A 123 -3.10 21.64 -0.41
N SER A 124 -2.59 22.80 -0.82
CA SER A 124 -1.67 23.65 -0.04
C SER A 124 -2.23 24.27 1.24
N LEU A 125 -3.56 24.34 1.44
CA LEU A 125 -4.14 25.04 2.61
C LEU A 125 -4.81 24.12 3.66
N GLY A 126 -5.24 22.91 3.29
CA GLY A 126 -5.93 21.96 4.17
C GLY A 126 -5.10 20.73 4.56
N THR A 127 -3.83 20.73 4.18
CA THR A 127 -2.98 19.54 4.20
C THR A 127 -2.54 19.11 5.57
N TYR A 128 -2.27 20.04 6.48
CA TYR A 128 -1.68 19.71 7.77
C TYR A 128 -2.63 18.91 8.67
N GLU A 129 -3.91 19.29 8.76
CA GLU A 129 -4.90 18.58 9.58
C GLU A 129 -5.18 17.17 9.03
N ILE A 130 -5.35 17.05 7.71
CA ILE A 130 -5.60 15.77 7.04
C ILE A 130 -4.37 14.87 7.15
N LEU A 131 -3.17 15.41 6.90
CA LEU A 131 -1.92 14.69 7.07
C LEU A 131 -1.77 14.23 8.52
N SER A 132 -1.99 15.09 9.52
CA SER A 132 -1.84 14.71 10.94
C SER A 132 -2.77 13.57 11.35
N HIS A 133 -4.00 13.54 10.84
CA HIS A 133 -4.94 12.44 11.07
C HIS A 133 -4.53 11.16 10.32
N ILE A 134 -4.07 11.28 9.06
CA ILE A 134 -3.53 10.15 8.29
C ILE A 134 -2.29 9.58 9.01
N PHE A 135 -1.36 10.41 9.46
CA PHE A 135 -0.16 9.99 10.19
C PHE A 135 -0.46 9.36 11.56
N HIS A 136 -1.57 9.76 12.20
CA HIS A 136 -1.96 9.21 13.51
C HIS A 136 -2.73 7.89 13.39
N PHE A 137 -3.52 7.71 12.33
CA PHE A 137 -4.41 6.55 12.16
C PHE A 137 -3.95 5.54 11.10
N SER A 138 -3.06 5.91 10.18
CA SER A 138 -2.44 4.94 9.28
C SER A 138 -1.64 3.95 10.12
N ASN A 139 -2.09 2.70 10.12
CA ASN A 139 -1.33 1.59 10.65
C ASN A 139 0.08 1.62 10.05
N ARG A 140 1.08 1.20 10.84
CA ARG A 140 2.50 1.15 10.44
C ARG A 140 2.75 0.28 9.19
N ASP A 141 1.75 -0.39 8.65
CA ASP A 141 1.84 -1.20 7.43
C ASP A 141 1.34 -0.45 6.17
N GLU A 142 0.85 0.80 6.30
CA GLU A 142 0.24 1.60 5.22
C GLU A 142 1.05 2.85 4.84
N TRP A 143 2.36 2.91 5.15
CA TRP A 143 3.23 4.08 4.87
C TRP A 143 3.32 4.47 3.39
N GLU A 144 3.00 3.56 2.46
CA GLU A 144 2.86 3.91 1.03
C GLU A 144 1.80 4.99 0.81
N THR A 145 0.72 4.99 1.62
CA THR A 145 -0.31 6.04 1.62
C THR A 145 0.32 7.38 1.99
N ILE A 146 1.12 7.39 3.07
CA ILE A 146 1.83 8.57 3.56
C ILE A 146 2.75 9.14 2.48
N PHE A 147 3.57 8.31 1.83
CA PHE A 147 4.46 8.77 0.75
C PHE A 147 3.70 9.33 -0.44
N ILE A 148 2.56 8.72 -0.82
CA ILE A 148 1.70 9.24 -1.87
C ILE A 148 1.09 10.58 -1.47
N VAL A 149 0.64 10.76 -0.22
CA VAL A 149 0.14 12.07 0.22
C VAL A 149 1.27 13.09 0.21
N LEU A 150 2.46 12.77 0.73
CA LEU A 150 3.61 13.66 0.68
C LEU A 150 3.96 14.06 -0.76
N ARG A 151 3.92 13.12 -1.70
CA ARG A 151 4.15 13.36 -3.12
C ARG A 151 3.10 14.28 -3.75
N LEU A 152 1.83 14.04 -3.48
CA LEU A 152 0.72 14.87 -3.99
C LEU A 152 0.73 16.28 -3.40
N VAL A 153 1.25 16.45 -2.18
CA VAL A 153 1.25 17.72 -1.45
C VAL A 153 2.50 18.54 -1.71
N TYR A 154 3.66 17.89 -1.76
CA TYR A 154 4.96 18.55 -1.85
C TYR A 154 5.61 18.45 -3.23
N ASN A 155 4.98 17.78 -4.20
CA ASN A 155 5.53 17.59 -5.56
C ASN A 155 6.95 16.95 -5.54
N ILE A 156 7.18 16.04 -4.60
CA ILE A 156 8.42 15.24 -4.46
C ILE A 156 8.29 13.97 -5.33
#